data_AF-A0A4U3AE94-F1
#
_entry.id   AF-A0A4U3AE94-F1
#
_cell.length_a   1.000
_cell.length_b   1.000
_cell.length_c   1.000
_cell.angle_alpha   90.00
_cell.angle_beta   90.00
_cell.angle_gamma   90.00
#
_symmetry.space_group_name_H-M   'P 1'
#
loop_
_entity.id
_entity.type
_entity.pdbx_description
1 polymer ?
#
loop_
_entity_poly.entity_id
_entity_poly.type
_entity_poly.pdbx_seq_one_letter_code
_entity_poly.pdbx_strand_id
1 'polypeptide(L)'
;VVELEHPVPYFTKLLILPSFYPINEKYAKEQGDKYGLEANKAVYNGPFTLSDWKHEASFTMKKNDKYWDKKEVKLDEVNYQIVKEISTAVNLYETDKVDRAVISTEFVDKYTNNKELKQYTDPV
;
A
#
# COMPACT_ATOMS: atom_id res chain seq x y z
N VAL A 1 -10.49 -7.17 -25.71
CA VAL A 1 -11.84 -6.56 -25.74
C VAL A 1 -12.61 -7.13 -24.58
N VAL A 2 -13.36 -6.30 -23.84
CA VAL A 2 -14.23 -6.76 -22.75
C VAL A 2 -15.68 -6.54 -23.20
N GLU A 3 -16.49 -7.59 -23.12
CA GLU A 3 -17.93 -7.57 -23.38
C GLU A 3 -18.67 -7.71 -22.04
N LEU A 4 -19.69 -6.87 -21.81
CA LEU A 4 -20.46 -6.87 -20.56
C LEU A 4 -21.84 -7.48 -20.81
N GLU A 5 -22.33 -8.26 -19.86
CA GLU A 5 -23.67 -8.88 -19.94
C GLU A 5 -24.81 -7.85 -19.98
N HIS A 6 -24.61 -6.70 -19.33
CA HIS A 6 -25.53 -5.57 -19.31
C HIS A 6 -24.74 -4.26 -19.10
N PRO A 7 -25.35 -3.08 -19.33
CA PRO A 7 -24.68 -1.81 -19.10
C PRO A 7 -24.26 -1.62 -17.63
N VAL A 8 -22.96 -1.38 -17.40
CA VAL A 8 -22.40 -1.05 -16.07
C VAL A 8 -21.72 0.32 -16.12
N PRO A 9 -22.42 1.42 -15.74
CA PRO A 9 -21.90 2.79 -15.90
C PRO A 9 -20.60 3.08 -15.12
N TYR A 10 -20.34 2.32 -14.06
CA TYR A 10 -19.16 2.44 -13.22
C TYR A 10 -18.07 1.40 -13.55
N PHE A 11 -18.17 0.69 -14.69
CA PHE A 11 -17.22 -0.36 -15.08
C PHE A 11 -15.76 0.10 -15.05
N THR A 12 -15.47 1.31 -15.54
CA THR A 12 -14.10 1.86 -15.50
C THR A 12 -13.59 2.11 -14.08
N LYS A 13 -14.48 2.38 -13.12
CA LYS A 13 -14.13 2.47 -11.69
C LYS A 13 -13.89 1.10 -11.06
N LEU A 14 -14.39 0.01 -11.65
CA LEU A 14 -14.05 -1.34 -11.19
C LEU A 14 -12.63 -1.72 -11.61
N LEU A 15 -12.18 -1.27 -12.79
CA LEU A 15 -10.87 -1.62 -13.34
C LEU A 15 -9.68 -1.05 -12.54
N ILE A 16 -9.91 -0.11 -11.62
CA ILE A 16 -8.88 0.38 -10.71
C ILE A 16 -8.77 -0.44 -9.41
N LEU A 17 -9.69 -1.39 -9.19
CA LEU A 17 -9.67 -2.23 -7.99
C LEU A 17 -8.59 -3.32 -8.10
N PRO A 18 -7.95 -3.72 -6.99
CA PRO A 18 -6.90 -4.74 -7.00
C PRO A 18 -7.31 -6.08 -7.63
N SER A 19 -8.58 -6.46 -7.55
CA SER A 19 -9.10 -7.70 -8.16
C SER A 19 -9.00 -7.73 -9.69
N PHE A 20 -8.85 -6.57 -10.33
CA PHE A 20 -8.68 -6.44 -11.78
C PHE A 20 -7.22 -6.24 -12.20
N TYR A 21 -6.27 -6.27 -11.24
CA TYR A 21 -4.85 -6.13 -11.57
C TYR A 21 -4.34 -7.35 -12.34
N PRO A 22 -3.44 -7.16 -13.32
CA PRO A 22 -2.91 -8.26 -14.10
C PRO A 22 -1.98 -9.14 -13.26
N ILE A 23 -1.94 -10.44 -13.59
CA ILE A 23 -1.01 -11.41 -13.02
C ILE A 23 -0.12 -11.96 -14.13
N ASN A 24 1.17 -12.17 -13.86
CA ASN A 24 2.04 -12.91 -14.76
C ASN A 24 1.73 -14.42 -14.65
N GLU A 25 0.99 -14.95 -15.62
CA GLU A 25 0.50 -16.34 -15.61
C GLU A 25 1.64 -17.35 -15.47
N LYS A 26 2.73 -17.18 -16.24
CA LYS A 26 3.88 -18.09 -16.20
C LYS A 26 4.47 -18.14 -14.79
N TYR A 27 4.75 -16.98 -14.20
CA TYR A 27 5.35 -16.91 -12.87
C TYR A 27 4.41 -17.43 -11.78
N ALA A 28 3.12 -17.11 -11.85
CA ALA A 28 2.13 -17.62 -10.89
C ALA A 28 2.05 -19.15 -10.93
N LYS A 29 2.01 -19.74 -12.13
CA LYS A 29 2.06 -21.21 -12.31
C LYS A 29 3.36 -21.82 -11.79
N GLU A 30 4.50 -21.17 -12.00
CA GLU A 30 5.79 -21.61 -11.49
C GLU A 30 5.87 -21.60 -9.95
N GLN A 31 5.22 -20.64 -9.27
CA GLN A 31 5.20 -20.58 -7.80
C GLN A 31 4.12 -21.48 -7.18
N GLY A 32 3.04 -21.81 -7.91
CA GLY A 32 1.92 -22.59 -7.39
C GLY A 32 1.32 -21.96 -6.13
N ASP A 33 1.06 -22.78 -5.12
CA ASP A 33 0.45 -22.35 -3.84
C ASP A 33 1.30 -21.34 -3.05
N LYS A 34 2.56 -21.14 -3.44
CA LYS A 34 3.47 -20.18 -2.80
C LYS A 34 3.37 -18.77 -3.39
N TYR A 35 2.64 -18.60 -4.50
CA TYR A 35 2.50 -17.30 -5.16
C TYR A 35 1.94 -16.26 -4.19
N GLY A 36 2.66 -15.14 -4.04
CA GLY A 36 2.26 -14.03 -3.18
C GLY A 36 2.45 -14.26 -1.67
N LEU A 37 2.95 -15.42 -1.21
CA LEU A 37 3.17 -15.67 0.22
C LEU A 37 4.45 -15.03 0.77
N GLU A 38 5.37 -14.60 -0.09
CA GLU A 38 6.63 -13.96 0.28
C GLU A 38 6.97 -12.87 -0.73
N ALA A 39 7.80 -11.90 -0.34
CA ALA A 39 8.25 -10.83 -1.24
C ALA A 39 8.97 -11.35 -2.49
N ASN A 40 9.75 -12.43 -2.36
CA ASN A 40 10.41 -13.08 -3.50
C ASN A 40 9.53 -14.11 -4.23
N LYS A 41 8.23 -14.19 -3.91
CA LYS A 41 7.24 -15.09 -4.51
C LYS A 41 6.12 -14.35 -5.24
N ALA A 42 6.33 -13.08 -5.53
CA ALA A 42 5.48 -12.29 -6.43
C ALA A 42 6.33 -11.55 -7.48
N VAL A 43 5.67 -11.03 -8.51
CA VAL A 43 6.25 -10.12 -9.50
C VAL A 43 5.44 -8.83 -9.53
N TYR A 44 6.14 -7.71 -9.78
CA TYR A 44 5.58 -6.37 -9.59
C TYR A 44 5.60 -5.58 -10.90
N ASN A 45 4.49 -4.93 -11.22
CA ASN A 45 4.35 -4.02 -12.37
C ASN A 45 4.00 -2.58 -11.94
N GLY A 46 3.92 -2.31 -10.63
CA GLY A 46 3.60 -1.00 -10.06
C GLY A 46 4.83 -0.12 -9.79
N PRO A 47 4.64 1.06 -9.19
CA PRO A 47 5.70 2.04 -8.92
C PRO A 47 6.76 1.55 -7.92
N PHE A 48 6.41 0.59 -7.06
CA PHE A 48 7.31 -0.02 -6.09
C PHE A 48 7.27 -1.55 -6.18
N THR A 49 8.33 -2.19 -5.70
CA THR A 49 8.43 -3.63 -5.46
C THR A 49 8.57 -3.90 -3.96
N LEU A 50 7.93 -4.96 -3.45
CA LEU A 50 8.18 -5.42 -2.08
C LEU A 50 9.59 -6.05 -2.02
N SER A 51 10.52 -5.42 -1.31
CA SER A 51 11.91 -5.87 -1.26
C SER A 51 12.25 -6.67 0.00
N ASP A 52 11.54 -6.42 1.10
CA ASP A 52 11.63 -7.18 2.35
C ASP A 52 10.24 -7.30 2.97
N TRP A 53 9.94 -8.46 3.53
CA TRP A 53 8.68 -8.68 4.25
C TRP A 53 8.93 -9.60 5.44
N LYS A 54 8.81 -9.03 6.63
CA LYS A 54 8.77 -9.76 7.89
C LYS A 54 7.32 -9.85 8.32
N HIS A 55 6.74 -11.04 8.15
CA HIS A 55 5.35 -11.32 8.52
C HIS A 55 5.02 -10.78 9.90
N GLU A 56 3.85 -10.13 10.01
CA GLU A 56 3.34 -9.52 11.25
C GLU A 56 4.18 -8.39 11.87
N ALA A 57 5.30 -7.99 11.26
CA ALA A 57 6.22 -7.00 11.84
C ALA A 57 6.47 -5.78 10.94
N SER A 58 6.94 -5.99 9.70
CA SER A 58 7.38 -4.87 8.84
C SER A 58 7.52 -5.29 7.38
N PHE A 59 7.52 -4.32 6.48
CA PHE A 59 7.91 -4.54 5.10
C PHE A 59 8.51 -3.29 4.46
N THR A 60 9.32 -3.50 3.43
CA THR A 60 10.00 -2.43 2.68
C THR A 60 9.56 -2.46 1.23
N MET A 61 9.18 -1.30 0.70
CA MET A 61 8.89 -1.10 -0.71
C MET A 61 9.97 -0.25 -1.36
N LYS A 62 10.64 -0.77 -2.39
CA LYS A 62 11.67 -0.04 -3.16
C LYS A 62 11.14 0.40 -4.51
N LYS A 63 11.59 1.56 -4.98
CA LYS A 63 11.24 2.08 -6.30
C LYS A 63 11.51 1.04 -7.39
N ASN A 64 10.54 0.85 -8.27
CA ASN A 64 10.62 -0.13 -9.35
C ASN A 64 11.22 0.51 -10.61
N ASP A 65 12.48 0.19 -10.92
CA ASP A 65 13.17 0.69 -12.12
C ASP A 65 12.61 0.19 -13.46
N LYS A 66 11.72 -0.81 -13.42
CA LYS A 66 11.00 -1.34 -14.58
C LYS A 66 9.61 -0.73 -14.74
N TYR A 67 9.16 0.11 -13.80
CA TYR A 67 7.88 0.80 -13.92
C TYR A 67 7.93 1.83 -15.05
N TRP A 68 6.89 1.84 -15.89
CA TRP A 68 6.84 2.68 -17.08
C TRP A 68 6.91 4.17 -16.75
N ASP A 69 6.31 4.58 -15.63
CA ASP A 69 6.29 5.98 -15.16
C ASP A 69 7.24 6.24 -13.97
N LYS A 70 8.36 5.52 -13.91
CA LYS A 70 9.35 5.65 -12.82
C LYS A 70 9.94 7.05 -12.65
N LYS A 71 9.78 7.93 -13.65
CA LYS A 71 10.23 9.33 -13.59
C LYS A 71 9.38 10.15 -12.62
N GLU A 72 8.11 9.79 -12.44
CA GLU A 72 7.22 10.45 -11.48
C GLU A 72 7.32 9.91 -10.06
N VAL A 73 7.89 8.72 -9.89
CA VAL A 73 8.17 8.15 -8.56
C VAL A 73 9.37 8.87 -7.95
N LYS A 74 9.14 9.73 -6.95
CA LYS A 74 10.20 10.53 -6.31
C LYS A 74 10.82 9.88 -5.07
N LEU A 75 10.08 8.99 -4.40
CA LEU A 75 10.59 8.22 -3.26
C LEU A 75 11.43 7.04 -3.76
N ASP A 76 12.58 6.82 -3.14
CA ASP A 76 13.43 5.67 -3.42
C ASP A 76 12.94 4.42 -2.67
N GLU A 77 12.44 4.62 -1.44
CA GLU A 77 11.99 3.56 -0.56
C GLU A 77 10.85 4.04 0.35
N VAL A 78 9.98 3.12 0.75
CA VAL A 78 8.97 3.32 1.79
C VAL A 78 9.05 2.17 2.80
N ASN A 79 9.24 2.51 4.07
CA ASN A 79 9.37 1.57 5.17
C ASN A 79 8.08 1.52 5.98
N TYR A 80 7.50 0.32 6.12
CA TYR A 80 6.29 0.08 6.89
C TYR A 80 6.60 -0.73 8.16
N GLN A 81 6.04 -0.28 9.27
CA GLN A 81 6.02 -1.00 10.54
C GLN A 81 4.56 -1.34 10.88
N ILE A 82 4.32 -2.58 11.28
CA ILE A 82 3.00 -3.02 11.72
C ILE A 82 2.88 -2.68 13.22
N VAL A 83 2.14 -1.62 13.51
CA VAL A 83 1.92 -1.12 14.86
C VAL A 83 0.45 -1.32 15.23
N LYS A 84 0.20 -2.17 16.24
CA LYS A 84 -1.17 -2.54 16.66
C LYS A 84 -1.78 -1.54 17.64
N GLU A 85 -0.95 -0.90 18.47
CA GLU A 85 -1.38 0.03 19.51
C GLU A 85 -1.21 1.49 19.05
N ILE A 86 -2.28 2.29 19.13
CA ILE A 86 -2.27 3.70 18.70
C ILE A 86 -1.28 4.53 19.51
N SER A 87 -1.17 4.29 20.82
CA SER A 87 -0.20 4.96 21.69
C SER A 87 1.25 4.74 21.24
N THR A 88 1.56 3.55 20.73
CA THR A 88 2.88 3.24 20.17
C THR A 88 3.09 3.99 18.86
N ALA A 89 2.09 4.04 17.99
CA ALA A 89 2.18 4.79 16.72
C ALA A 89 2.40 6.30 16.97
N VAL A 90 1.69 6.87 17.94
CA VAL A 90 1.87 8.25 18.39
C VAL A 90 3.29 8.49 18.89
N ASN A 91 3.80 7.64 19.79
CA ASN A 91 5.15 7.79 20.31
C ASN A 91 6.22 7.68 19.21
N LEU A 92 6.04 6.78 18.24
CA LEU A 92 6.95 6.65 17.11
C LEU A 92 6.97 7.91 16.24
N TYR A 93 5.81 8.55 16.05
CA TYR A 93 5.73 9.82 15.33
C TYR A 93 6.41 10.96 16.10
N GLU A 94 6.12 11.09 17.39
CA GLU A 94 6.70 12.14 18.25
C GLU A 94 8.21 11.99 18.50
N THR A 95 8.78 10.83 18.17
CA THR A 95 10.22 10.53 18.29
C THR A 95 10.90 10.41 16.92
N ASP A 96 10.27 10.94 15.86
CA ASP A 96 10.79 10.98 14.49
C ASP A 96 11.19 9.59 13.94
N LYS A 97 10.50 8.53 14.40
CA LYS A 97 10.72 7.15 13.93
C LYS A 97 9.81 6.77 12.77
N VAL A 98 8.70 7.48 12.59
CA VAL A 98 7.80 7.35 11.44
C VAL A 98 7.34 8.72 10.97
N ASP A 99 7.17 8.87 9.66
CA ASP A 99 6.69 10.12 9.05
C ASP A 99 5.16 10.24 9.06
N ARG A 100 4.44 9.15 9.40
CA ARG A 100 2.98 9.11 9.47
C ARG A 100 2.52 8.11 10.51
N ALA A 101 1.58 8.52 11.35
CA ALA A 101 0.88 7.66 12.30
C ALA A 101 -0.64 7.85 12.18
N VAL A 102 -1.39 6.76 12.38
CA VAL A 102 -2.84 6.84 12.59
C VAL A 102 -3.08 7.24 14.04
N ILE A 103 -4.02 8.16 14.25
CA ILE A 103 -4.49 8.52 15.58
C ILE A 103 -5.98 8.17 15.71
N SER A 104 -6.41 7.82 16.92
CA SER A 104 -7.81 7.62 17.27
C SER A 104 -8.41 8.92 17.84
N THR A 105 -9.71 8.91 18.08
CA THR A 105 -10.42 10.04 18.70
C THR A 105 -9.88 10.41 20.08
N GLU A 106 -9.31 9.46 20.84
CA GLU A 106 -8.75 9.73 22.16
C GLU A 106 -7.50 10.62 22.11
N PHE A 107 -6.79 10.64 20.98
CA PHE A 107 -5.61 11.46 20.75
C PHE A 107 -5.90 12.70 19.89
N VAL A 108 -7.07 12.80 19.25
CA VAL A 108 -7.35 13.85 18.25
C VAL A 108 -7.25 15.24 18.86
N ASP A 109 -7.75 15.44 20.08
CA ASP A 109 -7.73 16.73 20.77
C ASP A 109 -6.32 17.27 20.98
N LYS A 110 -5.33 16.39 21.18
CA LYS A 110 -3.91 16.75 21.28
C LYS A 110 -3.37 17.34 19.98
N TYR A 111 -3.92 16.94 18.83
CA TYR A 111 -3.43 17.30 17.50
C TYR A 111 -4.36 18.25 16.73
N THR A 112 -5.50 18.66 17.28
CA THR A 112 -6.49 19.53 16.60
C THR A 112 -5.87 20.84 16.06
N ASN A 113 -4.86 21.38 16.75
CA ASN A 113 -4.15 22.59 16.33
C ASN A 113 -2.85 22.31 15.53
N ASN A 114 -2.50 21.04 15.31
CA ASN A 114 -1.34 20.67 14.50
C ASN A 114 -1.70 20.72 13.00
N LYS A 115 -0.93 21.46 12.21
CA LYS A 115 -1.11 21.59 10.74
C LYS A 115 -0.90 20.27 9.98
N GLU A 116 -0.19 19.33 10.59
CA GLU A 116 0.08 17.99 10.09
C GLU A 116 -1.13 17.06 10.25
N LEU A 117 -2.09 17.41 11.13
CA LEU A 117 -3.32 16.65 11.26
C LEU A 117 -4.09 16.67 9.93
N LYS A 118 -4.36 15.47 9.41
CA LYS A 118 -5.24 15.26 8.25
C LYS A 118 -6.41 14.37 8.68
N GLN A 119 -7.61 14.91 8.60
CA GLN A 119 -8.84 14.15 8.79
C GLN A 119 -9.27 13.60 7.44
N TYR A 120 -9.46 12.28 7.37
CA TYR A 120 -10.03 11.62 6.22
C TYR A 120 -11.49 11.31 6.56
N THR A 121 -12.43 11.98 5.90
CA THR A 121 -13.79 11.46 5.81
C THR A 121 -13.78 10.50 4.64
N ASP A 122 -13.99 9.21 4.89
CA ASP A 122 -14.17 8.25 3.80
C ASP A 122 -15.28 8.79 2.88
N PRO A 123 -15.01 8.97 1.58
CA PRO A 123 -16.07 9.25 0.64
C PRO A 123 -16.94 7.98 0.57
N VAL A 124 -18.16 8.08 1.10
CA VAL A 124 -19.22 7.09 0.90
C VAL A 124 -19.55 6.97 -0.59
#